data_AF-A0A844E723-F1
#
_entry.id   AF-A0A844E723-F1
#
_cell.length_a   1.000
_cell.length_b   1.000
_cell.length_c   1.000
_cell.angle_alpha   90.00
_cell.angle_beta   90.00
_cell.angle_gamma   90.00
#
_symmetry.space_group_name_H-M   'P 1'
#
loop_
_entity.id
_entity.type
_entity.pdbx_description
1 polymer ?
#
loop_
_entity_poly.entity_id
_entity_poly.type
_entity_poly.pdbx_seq_one_letter_code
_entity_poly.pdbx_strand_id
1 'polypeptide(L)' 'MIELNQAAIRQQLLKSPEILEICRNHAEEIAERCGDGYETAAYTQSTRIVAKVYADSFPARVDNMKNNTLLKAVRK' A
#
# COMPACT_ATOMS: atom_id res chain seq x y z
N MET A 1 13.11 23.96 22.90
CA MET A 1 11.91 23.36 22.29
C MET A 1 12.34 22.82 20.94
N ILE A 2 12.10 21.54 20.65
CA ILE A 2 12.44 20.95 19.35
C ILE A 2 11.17 21.00 18.50
N GLU A 3 11.25 21.64 17.34
CA GLU A 3 10.13 21.76 16.39
C GLU A 3 10.35 20.85 15.18
N LEU A 4 9.26 20.21 14.75
CA LEU A 4 9.28 19.29 13.62
C LEU A 4 9.30 20.07 12.30
N ASN A 5 10.29 19.83 11.44
CA ASN A 5 10.33 20.42 10.12
C ASN A 5 9.34 19.72 9.16
N GLN A 6 8.08 20.18 9.19
CA GLN A 6 7.01 19.61 8.39
C GLN A 6 7.25 19.73 6.88
N ALA A 7 7.91 20.80 6.44
CA ALA A 7 8.20 21.03 5.03
C ALA A 7 9.19 19.99 4.51
N ALA A 8 10.31 19.77 5.22
CA ALA A 8 11.28 18.75 4.87
C ALA A 8 10.65 17.35 4.88
N ILE A 9 9.82 17.03 5.87
CA ILE A 9 9.14 15.73 5.92
C ILE A 9 8.24 15.52 4.70
N ARG A 10 7.39 16.50 4.36
CA ARG A 10 6.45 16.37 3.24
C ARG A 10 7.13 16.39 1.87
N GLN A 11 8.18 17.18 1.70
CA GLN A 11 8.82 17.37 0.40
C GLN A 11 9.93 16.36 0.13
N GLN A 12 10.65 15.93 1.17
CA GLN A 12 11.83 15.06 1.03
C GLN A 12 11.51 13.65 1.50
N LEU A 13 11.11 13.46 2.76
CA LEU A 13 10.93 12.13 3.32
C LEU A 13 9.74 11.38 2.71
N LEU A 14 8.54 11.93 2.77
CA LEU A 14 7.31 11.22 2.34
C LEU A 14 7.22 10.99 0.82
N LYS A 15 8.14 11.57 0.05
CA LYS A 15 8.26 11.41 -1.41
C LYS A 15 9.57 10.75 -1.82
N SER A 16 10.34 10.26 -0.84
CA SER A 16 11.64 9.64 -1.08
C SER A 16 11.50 8.25 -1.74
N PRO A 17 12.47 7.84 -2.56
CA PRO A 17 12.51 6.48 -3.12
C PRO A 17 12.46 5.38 -2.05
N GLU A 18 13.06 5.62 -0.88
CA GLU A 18 13.08 4.69 0.24
C GLU A 18 11.68 4.44 0.80
N ILE A 19 10.86 5.49 0.95
CA ILE A 19 9.46 5.36 1.36
C ILE A 19 8.63 4.63 0.29
N LEU A 20 8.96 4.81 -1.00
CA LEU A 20 8.28 4.09 -2.07
C LEU A 20 8.49 2.60 -1.94
N GLU A 21 9.73 2.20 -1.71
CA GLU A 21 10.11 0.81 -1.55
C GLU A 21 9.46 0.19 -0.31
N ILE A 22 9.45 0.89 0.82
CA ILE A 22 8.76 0.44 2.04
C ILE A 22 7.26 0.24 1.77
N CYS A 23 6.60 1.20 1.12
CA CYS A 23 5.18 1.08 0.79
C CYS A 23 4.91 -0.07 -0.19
N ARG A 24 5.77 -0.26 -1.19
CA ARG A 24 5.69 -1.36 -2.17
C ARG A 24 5.79 -2.71 -1.47
N ASN A 25 6.80 -2.90 -0.63
CA ASN A 25 7.02 -4.15 0.09
C ASN A 25 5.81 -4.50 0.97
N HIS A 26 5.26 -3.55 1.71
CA HIS A 26 4.05 -3.80 2.50
C HIS A 26 2.84 -4.17 1.65
N ALA A 27 2.67 -3.56 0.47
CA ALA A 27 1.58 -3.91 -0.44
C ALA A 27 1.78 -5.33 -1.00
N GLU A 28 3.00 -5.71 -1.35
CA GLU A 28 3.34 -7.05 -1.85
C GLU A 28 3.13 -8.12 -0.80
N GLU A 29 3.56 -7.89 0.44
CA GLU A 29 3.30 -8.79 1.57
C GLU A 29 1.80 -9.01 1.80
N ILE A 30 0.97 -7.98 1.61
CA ILE A 30 -0.49 -8.10 1.71
C ILE A 30 -1.05 -8.89 0.52
N ALA A 31 -0.60 -8.60 -0.70
CA ALA A 31 -1.05 -9.31 -1.91
C ALA A 31 -0.71 -10.80 -1.86
N GLU A 32 0.50 -11.15 -1.40
CA GLU A 32 0.93 -12.54 -1.19
C GLU A 32 0.01 -13.28 -0.20
N ARG A 33 -0.41 -12.60 0.88
CA ARG A 33 -1.40 -13.16 1.82
C ARG A 33 -2.79 -13.37 1.21
N CYS A 34 -3.14 -12.59 0.19
CA CYS A 34 -4.43 -12.71 -0.50
C CYS A 34 -4.44 -13.82 -1.57
N GLY A 35 -3.29 -14.09 -2.20
CA GLY A 35 -3.12 -15.10 -3.23
C GLY A 35 -3.37 -14.60 -4.66
N ASP A 36 -3.60 -15.53 -5.58
CA ASP A 36 -3.64 -15.25 -7.02
C ASP A 36 -4.72 -14.24 -7.43
N GLY A 37 -4.36 -13.32 -8.34
CA GLY A 37 -5.26 -12.32 -8.91
C GLY A 37 -5.46 -11.08 -8.05
N TYR A 38 -4.71 -10.95 -6.94
CA TYR A 38 -4.54 -9.71 -6.21
C TYR A 38 -3.24 -9.02 -6.65
N GLU A 39 -3.36 -7.74 -6.98
CA GLU A 39 -2.27 -6.95 -7.55
C GLU A 39 -1.96 -5.75 -6.67
N THR A 40 -0.79 -5.15 -6.90
CA THR A 40 -0.35 -3.95 -6.19
C THR A 40 -0.04 -2.81 -7.14
N ALA A 41 -0.13 -1.59 -6.62
CA ALA A 41 0.34 -0.40 -7.33
C ALA A 41 0.89 0.62 -6.33
N ALA A 42 2.06 1.20 -6.63
CA ALA A 42 2.68 2.26 -5.85
C ALA A 42 2.89 3.51 -6.70
N TYR A 43 2.57 4.68 -6.16
CA TYR A 43 2.72 5.95 -6.86
C TYR A 43 2.78 7.14 -5.90
N THR A 44 3.35 8.25 -6.39
CA THR A 44 3.49 9.49 -5.62
C THR A 44 2.24 10.35 -5.77
N GLN A 45 1.55 10.64 -4.66
CA GLN A 45 0.51 11.67 -4.60
C GLN A 45 1.10 13.05 -4.29
N SER A 46 0.27 14.09 -4.29
CA SER A 46 0.69 15.47 -4.02
C SER A 46 1.44 15.65 -2.70
N THR A 47 1.17 14.81 -1.68
CA THR A 47 1.70 14.95 -0.32
C THR A 47 2.62 13.80 0.12
N ARG A 48 2.52 12.62 -0.49
CA ARG A 48 3.20 11.39 -0.03
C ARG A 48 3.14 10.31 -1.10
N ILE A 49 3.97 9.29 -0.94
CA ILE A 49 3.81 8.03 -1.67
C ILE A 49 2.67 7.21 -1.06
N VAL A 50 1.95 6.51 -1.93
CA VAL A 50 0.87 5.60 -1.57
C VAL A 50 1.06 4.30 -2.34
N ALA A 51 0.94 3.18 -1.63
CA ALA A 51 0.77 1.87 -2.25
C ALA A 51 -0.65 1.34 -1.98
N LYS A 52 -1.16 0.54 -2.92
CA LYS A 52 -2.48 -0.06 -2.90
C LYS A 52 -2.38 -1.54 -3.20
N VAL A 53 -3.33 -2.29 -2.65
CA VAL A 53 -3.59 -3.69 -2.97
C VAL A 53 -5.04 -3.81 -3.40
N TYR A 54 -5.31 -4.54 -4.48
CA TYR A 54 -6.65 -4.67 -5.03
C TYR A 54 -6.85 -6.03 -5.69
N ALA A 55 -8.11 -6.48 -5.74
CA ALA A 55 -8.49 -7.67 -6.50
C ALA A 55 -8.66 -7.28 -7.97
N ASP A 56 -7.76 -7.76 -8.83
CA ASP A 56 -7.76 -7.45 -10.26
C ASP A 56 -8.63 -8.45 -11.03
N SER A 57 -8.38 -9.74 -10.79
CA SER A 57 -9.09 -10.82 -11.49
C SER A 57 -10.54 -10.97 -11.03
N PHE A 58 -11.41 -11.45 -11.94
CA PHE A 58 -12.80 -11.77 -11.58
C PHE A 58 -12.90 -12.77 -10.42
N PRO A 59 -12.14 -13.89 -10.40
CA PRO A 59 -12.09 -14.80 -9.25
C PRO A 59 -11.68 -14.10 -7.95
N ALA A 60 -10.63 -13.26 -7.96
CA ALA A 60 -10.17 -12.54 -6.78
C ALA A 60 -11.23 -11.56 -6.25
N ARG A 61 -11.98 -10.89 -7.13
CA ARG A 61 -13.07 -10.00 -6.74
C ARG A 61 -14.21 -10.76 -6.05
N VAL A 62 -14.56 -11.94 -6.55
CA VAL A 62 -15.57 -12.82 -5.94
C VAL A 62 -15.08 -13.35 -4.59
N ASP A 63 -13.83 -13.78 -4.51
CA ASP A 63 -13.20 -14.21 -3.27
C ASP A 63 -13.22 -13.09 -2.21
N ASN A 64 -12.68 -11.91 -2.54
CA ASN A 64 -12.64 -10.78 -1.63
C ASN A 64 -14.02 -10.42 -1.08
N MET A 65 -15.04 -10.41 -1.96
CA MET A 65 -16.43 -10.09 -1.59
C MET A 65 -17.03 -11.12 -0.63
N LYS A 66 -16.74 -12.42 -0.83
CA LYS A 66 -17.29 -13.50 0.01
C LYS A 66 -16.54 -13.66 1.32
N ASN A 67 -15.22 -13.48 1.30
CA ASN A 67 -14.34 -13.88 2.39
C ASN A 67 -13.74 -12.69 3.15
N ASN A 68 -13.95 -11.45 2.69
CA ASN A 68 -13.32 -10.24 3.22
C ASN A 68 -11.78 -10.34 3.23
N THR A 69 -11.22 -10.93 2.17
CA THR A 69 -9.81 -11.32 2.09
C THR A 69 -8.87 -10.13 2.33
N LEU A 70 -9.06 -8.99 1.64
CA LEU A 70 -8.24 -7.79 1.86
C LEU A 70 -8.36 -7.24 3.29
N LEU A 71 -9.58 -7.19 3.84
CA LEU A 71 -9.80 -6.69 5.19
C LEU A 71 -9.08 -7.53 6.24
N LYS A 72 -9.07 -8.86 6.05
CA LYS A 72 -8.35 -9.80 6.93
C LYS A 72 -6.84 -9.71 6.72
N ALA A 73 -6.37 -9.54 5.48
CA ALA A 73 -4.95 -9.47 5.16
C ALA A 73 -4.27 -8.21 5.70
N VAL A 74 -4.99 -7.09 5.82
CA VAL A 74 -4.47 -5.80 6.33
C VAL A 74 -4.42 -5.73 7.86
N ARG A 75 -5.24 -6.52 8.58
CA ARG A 75 -5.37 -6.44 10.05
C ARG A 75 -4.33 -7.25 10.83
N LYS A 76 -3.49 -8.04 10.16
CA LYS A 76 -2.50 -8.89 10.80
C LYS A 76 -1.25 -8.11 11.20
#